data_AF-A0A351V734-F1
#
_entry.id   AF-A0A351V734-F1
#
_cell.length_a   1.000
_cell.length_b   1.000
_cell.length_c   1.000
_cell.angle_alpha   90.00
_cell.angle_beta   90.00
_cell.angle_gamma   90.00
#
_symmetry.space_group_name_H-M   'P 1'
#
loop_
_entity.id
_entity.type
_entity.pdbx_description
1 polymer ?
#
loop_
_entity_poly.entity_id
_entity_poly.type
_entity_poly.pdbx_seq_one_letter_code
_entity_poly.pdbx_strand_id
1 'polypeptide(L)'
;MIHLLPHSEERIISEKTPEDIYIILKSVTDSRKAVLSTNAEFMGQVQPFDFRIVPKVNYRNSFLSVLIGNIMEKEEGTVIDITFRMPMFT
;
A
#
# COMPACT_ATOMS: atom_id res chain seq x y z
N MET A 1 -14.68 6.66 -12.15
CA MET A 1 -13.39 7.32 -12.43
C MET A 1 -12.81 6.66 -13.67
N ILE A 2 -12.32 7.41 -14.66
CA ILE A 2 -11.73 6.79 -15.87
C ILE A 2 -10.28 6.43 -15.56
N HIS A 3 -9.95 5.14 -15.64
CA HIS A 3 -8.59 4.68 -15.42
C HIS A 3 -7.81 4.73 -16.73
N LEU A 4 -6.94 5.72 -16.86
CA LEU A 4 -6.06 5.91 -18.03
C LEU A 4 -4.97 4.84 -18.16
N LEU A 5 -4.67 4.11 -17.08
CA LEU A 5 -3.65 3.08 -17.02
C LEU A 5 -4.27 1.75 -16.59
N PRO A 6 -3.76 0.61 -17.06
CA PRO A 6 -4.24 -0.70 -16.63
C PRO A 6 -4.13 -0.83 -15.11
N HIS A 7 -5.18 -1.36 -14.50
CA HIS A 7 -5.27 -1.54 -13.05
C HIS A 7 -5.98 -2.86 -12.74
N SER A 8 -5.67 -3.43 -11.58
CA SER A 8 -6.44 -4.48 -10.96
C SER A 8 -7.03 -3.96 -9.65
N GLU A 9 -8.19 -4.50 -9.29
CA GLU A 9 -8.83 -4.23 -8.02
C GLU A 9 -8.88 -5.54 -7.24
N GLU A 10 -8.54 -5.47 -5.96
CA GLU A 10 -8.56 -6.59 -5.04
C GLU A 10 -9.21 -6.17 -3.73
N ARG A 11 -9.88 -7.13 -3.08
CA ARG A 11 -10.46 -6.96 -1.76
C ARG A 11 -9.92 -8.05 -0.84
N ILE A 12 -9.37 -7.63 0.30
CA ILE A 12 -8.90 -8.53 1.34
C ILE A 12 -9.77 -8.32 2.57
N ILE A 13 -10.24 -9.42 3.17
CA ILE A 13 -10.94 -9.41 4.45
C ILE A 13 -9.96 -9.98 5.49
N SER A 14 -9.76 -9.24 6.58
CA SER A 14 -8.79 -9.56 7.62
C SER A 14 -9.46 -9.53 8.98
N GLU A 15 -9.09 -10.48 9.84
CA GLU A 15 -9.50 -10.50 11.26
C GLU A 15 -8.73 -9.48 12.11
N LYS A 16 -7.67 -8.86 11.55
CA LYS A 16 -6.88 -7.83 12.24
C LYS A 16 -7.65 -6.53 12.34
N THR A 17 -7.35 -5.73 13.37
CA THR A 17 -7.87 -4.37 13.49
C THR A 17 -7.27 -3.45 12.41
N PRO A 18 -7.94 -2.33 12.07
CA PRO A 18 -7.38 -1.32 11.18
C PRO A 18 -6.01 -0.81 11.66
N GLU A 19 -5.84 -0.65 12.97
CA GLU A 19 -4.59 -0.23 13.59
C GLU A 19 -3.45 -1.23 13.36
N ASP A 20 -3.73 -2.52 13.49
CA ASP A 20 -2.73 -3.57 13.24
C ASP A 20 -2.31 -3.56 11.77
N ILE A 21 -3.27 -3.42 10.85
CA ILE A 21 -2.99 -3.32 9.40
C ILE A 21 -2.14 -2.08 9.12
N TYR A 22 -2.49 -0.93 9.71
CA TYR A 22 -1.71 0.29 9.62
C TYR A 22 -0.27 0.08 10.10
N ILE A 23 -0.06 -0.56 11.25
CA ILE A 23 1.28 -0.83 11.80
C ILE A 23 2.08 -1.75 10.86
N ILE A 24 1.45 -2.80 10.33
CA ILE A 24 2.09 -3.73 9.37
C ILE A 24 2.53 -2.96 8.13
N LEU A 25 1.63 -2.20 7.49
CA LEU A 25 1.94 -1.41 6.30
C LEU A 25 3.01 -0.36 6.59
N LYS A 26 2.98 0.25 7.78
CA LYS A 26 3.99 1.21 8.21
C LYS A 26 5.37 0.57 8.37
N SER A 27 5.43 -0.66 8.87
CA SER A 27 6.70 -1.37 9.11
C SER A 27 7.48 -1.67 7.82
N VAL A 28 6.77 -1.89 6.70
CA VAL A 28 7.37 -2.20 5.39
C VAL A 28 7.59 -0.95 4.51
N THR A 29 7.08 0.22 4.92
CA THR A 29 7.18 1.49 4.17
C THR A 29 8.01 2.56 4.87
N ASP A 30 8.11 2.53 6.19
CA ASP A 30 8.83 3.54 6.97
C ASP A 30 10.32 3.18 7.09
N SER A 31 11.16 3.97 6.42
CA SER A 31 12.61 3.89 6.54
C SER A 31 13.17 4.56 7.80
N ARG A 32 12.36 5.30 8.58
CA ARG A 32 12.87 6.15 9.67
C ARG A 32 12.82 5.52 11.07
N LYS A 33 12.00 4.48 11.29
CA LYS A 33 11.77 3.92 12.64
C LYS A 33 12.70 2.80 13.08
N ALA A 34 13.56 2.31 12.21
CA ALA A 34 14.54 1.30 12.59
C ALA A 34 15.94 1.87 12.41
N VAL A 35 16.56 2.21 13.54
CA VAL A 35 18.01 2.39 13.67
C VAL A 35 18.79 1.12 13.21
N LEU A 36 18.07 0.05 12.83
CA LEU A 36 18.56 -1.23 12.32
C LEU A 36 17.95 -1.69 10.97
N SER A 37 17.06 -0.95 10.30
CA SER A 37 16.53 -1.36 8.99
C SER A 37 16.81 -0.32 7.91
N THR A 38 17.87 -0.58 7.16
CA THR A 38 18.23 0.16 5.94
C THR A 38 17.40 -0.27 4.72
N ASN A 39 16.49 -1.25 4.86
CA ASN A 39 15.95 -2.03 3.76
C ASN A 39 14.42 -1.98 3.65
N ALA A 40 13.78 -0.83 3.87
CA ALA A 40 12.37 -0.68 3.48
C ALA A 40 12.22 -1.05 1.99
N GLU A 41 11.45 -2.10 1.69
CA GLU A 41 11.24 -2.62 0.32
C GLU A 41 10.35 -1.67 -0.50
N PHE A 42 9.49 -0.94 0.21
CA PHE A 42 8.54 -0.02 -0.37
C PHE A 42 8.71 1.39 0.18
N MET A 43 8.20 2.36 -0.56
CA MET A 43 8.08 3.75 -0.14
C MET A 43 6.67 4.26 -0.40
N GLY A 44 6.24 5.27 0.34
CA GLY A 44 4.90 5.81 0.18
C GLY A 44 4.35 6.47 1.42
N GLN A 45 3.03 6.66 1.41
CA GLN A 45 2.27 7.19 2.53
C GLN A 45 1.35 6.09 3.05
N VAL A 46 1.34 5.92 4.36
CA VAL A 46 0.45 5.00 5.06
C VAL A 46 -0.20 5.83 6.16
N GLN A 47 -1.53 5.86 6.15
CA GLN A 47 -2.39 6.47 7.15
C GLN A 47 -3.27 5.39 7.78
N PRO A 48 -3.97 5.67 8.90
CA PRO A 48 -4.81 4.66 9.54
C PRO A 48 -5.93 4.07 8.66
N PHE A 49 -6.43 4.86 7.70
CA PHE A 49 -7.59 4.48 6.87
C PHE A 49 -7.26 4.35 5.38
N ASP A 50 -6.07 4.75 4.95
CA ASP A 50 -5.66 4.70 3.56
C ASP A 50 -4.16 4.52 3.43
N PHE A 51 -3.74 4.09 2.25
CA PHE A 51 -2.34 4.03 1.91
C PHE A 51 -2.11 4.16 0.42
N ARG A 52 -0.90 4.63 0.10
CA ARG A 52 -0.35 4.69 -1.25
C ARG A 52 1.10 4.28 -1.20
N ILE A 53 1.39 3.11 -1.76
CA ILE A 53 2.68 2.44 -1.67
C ILE A 53 3.22 2.17 -3.08
N VAL A 54 4.54 2.31 -3.25
CA VAL A 54 5.26 1.99 -4.48
C VAL A 54 6.56 1.24 -4.15
N PRO A 55 7.14 0.46 -5.07
CA PRO A 55 8.47 -0.11 -4.89
C PRO A 55 9.51 0.98 -4.59
N LYS A 56 10.44 0.73 -3.67
CA LYS A 56 11.53 1.67 -3.40
C LYS A 56 12.54 1.62 -4.56
N VAL A 57 12.70 2.73 -5.26
CA VAL A 57 13.69 2.90 -6.33
C VAL A 57 14.47 4.20 -6.15
N ASN A 58 15.73 4.23 -6.57
CA ASN A 58 16.61 5.38 -6.39
C ASN A 58 16.51 6.43 -7.53
N TYR A 59 15.46 6.35 -8.36
CA TYR A 59 15.25 7.24 -9.50
C TYR A 59 13.77 7.57 -9.67
N ARG A 60 13.47 8.68 -10.37
CA ARG A 60 12.09 9.08 -10.66
C ARG A 60 11.52 8.22 -11.79
N ASN A 61 10.43 7.52 -11.51
CA ASN A 61 9.71 6.74 -12.52
C ASN A 61 8.20 6.90 -12.37
N SER A 62 7.58 7.55 -13.36
CA SER A 62 6.13 7.82 -13.38
C SER A 62 5.28 6.58 -13.65
N PHE A 63 5.88 5.51 -14.16
CA PHE A 63 5.23 4.26 -14.57
C PHE A 63 5.40 3.12 -13.56
N LEU A 64 5.94 3.40 -12.37
CA LEU A 64 6.01 2.40 -11.30
C LEU A 64 4.64 1.84 -10.98
N SER A 65 4.59 0.58 -10.59
CA SER A 65 3.41 0.04 -9.97
C SER A 65 3.06 0.84 -8.72
N VAL A 66 1.79 1.19 -8.57
CA VAL A 66 1.28 1.93 -7.41
C VAL A 66 0.17 1.11 -6.82
N LEU A 67 0.28 0.86 -5.52
CA LEU A 67 -0.73 0.16 -4.76
C LEU A 67 -1.42 1.20 -3.87
N ILE A 68 -2.68 1.46 -4.16
CA ILE A 68 -3.52 2.38 -3.40
C ILE A 68 -4.53 1.53 -2.67
N GLY A 69 -4.79 1.80 -1.41
CA GLY A 69 -5.87 1.10 -0.72
C GLY A 69 -6.52 1.89 0.38
N ASN A 70 -7.70 1.41 0.77
CA ASN A 70 -8.51 1.92 1.86
C ASN A 70 -8.71 0.81 2.89
N ILE A 71 -8.61 1.16 4.16
CA ILE A 71 -8.78 0.28 5.31
C ILE A 71 -10.06 0.69 6.01
N MET A 72 -11.01 -0.23 6.11
CA MET A 72 -12.33 0.03 6.69
C MET A 72 -12.68 -1.06 7.69
N GLU A 73 -13.03 -0.67 8.90
CA GLU A 73 -13.64 -1.57 9.87
C GLU A 73 -15.08 -1.90 9.44
N LYS A 74 -15.46 -3.17 9.51
CA LYS A 74 -16.78 -3.72 9.23
C LYS A 74 -17.15 -4.75 10.31
N GLU A 75 -18.42 -5.15 10.34
CA GLU A 75 -18.94 -6.11 11.33
C GLU A 75 -18.18 -7.46 11.31
N GLU A 76 -17.66 -7.86 10.15
CA GLU A 76 -16.95 -9.14 9.93
C GLU A 76 -15.42 -9.02 10.04
N GLY A 77 -14.91 -7.85 10.46
CA GLY A 77 -13.48 -7.56 10.54
C GLY A 77 -13.07 -6.37 9.68
N THR A 78 -11.79 -6.27 9.36
CA THR A 78 -11.27 -5.16 8.54
C THR A 78 -11.24 -5.53 7.08
N VAL A 79 -11.90 -4.71 6.26
CA VAL A 79 -11.88 -4.80 4.80
C VAL A 79 -10.81 -3.86 4.27
N ILE A 80 -9.97 -4.39 3.38
CA ILE A 80 -8.94 -3.66 2.69
C ILE A 80 -9.26 -3.71 1.20
N ASP A 81 -9.67 -2.56 0.65
CA ASP A 81 -9.89 -2.40 -0.79
C ASP A 81 -8.61 -1.87 -1.41
N ILE A 82 -8.11 -2.57 -2.43
CA ILE A 82 -6.84 -2.30 -3.08
C ILE A 82 -7.09 -2.03 -4.56
N THR A 83 -6.52 -0.93 -5.06
CA THR A 83 -6.34 -0.68 -6.49
C THR A 83 -4.86 -0.72 -6.79
N PHE A 84 -4.46 -1.68 -7.62
CA PHE A 84 -3.08 -1.82 -8.08
C PHE A 84 -2.96 -1.32 -9.52
N ARG A 85 -2.08 -0.35 -9.73
CA ARG A 85 -1.70 0.11 -11.07
C ARG A 85 -0.66 -0.84 -11.65
N MET A 86 -1.02 -1.51 -12.74
CA MET A 86 -0.12 -2.41 -13.45
C MET A 86 0.98 -1.61 -14.17
N PRO A 87 2.21 -2.14 -14.26
CA PRO A 87 3.24 -1.55 -15.10
C PRO A 87 2.81 -1.64 -16.57
N MET A 88 3.00 -0.57 -17.34
CA MET A 88 2.69 -0.55 -18.78
C MET A 88 3.59 -1.46 -19.61
N PHE A 89 4.78 -1.78 -19.10
CA PHE A 89 5.79 -2.59 -19.77
C PHE A 89 6.35 -3.59 -18.75
N THR A 90 6.31 -4.88 -19.07
CA THR A 90 6.87 -6.02 -18.31
C THR A 90 8.03 -6.63 -19.05
#